data_AF-A0A2W2KSH4-F1
#
_entry.id   AF-A0A2W2KSH4-F1
#
_cell.length_a   1.000
_cell.length_b   1.000
_cell.length_c   1.000
_cell.angle_alpha   90.00
_cell.angle_beta   90.00
_cell.angle_gamma   90.00
#
_symmetry.space_group_name_H-M   'P 1'
#
loop_
_entity.id
_entity.type
_entity.pdbx_description
1 polymer ?
#
loop_
_entity_poly.entity_id
_entity_poly.type
_entity_poly.pdbx_seq_one_letter_code
_entity_poly.pdbx_strand_id
1 'polypeptide(L)' 'ATPYRWAQSLSRQLSSARLLTYDGDGHTAYGRGSGCVDSTINTYLLDGTPPPNGKRCG' A
#
# COMPACT_ATOMS: atom_id res chain seq x y z
N ALA A 1 -3.62 0.89 15.66
CA ALA A 1 -3.01 -0.46 15.61
C ALA A 1 -1.67 -0.49 14.88
N THR A 2 -1.42 0.30 13.83
CA THR A 2 -0.07 0.44 13.21
C THR A 2 0.11 1.84 12.61
N PRO A 3 0.91 2.74 13.22
CA PRO A 3 1.10 4.10 12.71
C PRO A 3 1.75 4.16 11.30
N TYR A 4 1.32 5.10 10.46
CA TYR A 4 1.86 5.31 9.10
C TYR A 4 3.39 5.46 9.06
N ARG A 5 3.96 6.18 10.03
CA ARG A 5 5.42 6.37 10.15
C ARG A 5 6.20 5.06 10.27
N TRP A 6 5.59 4.00 10.82
CA TRP A 6 6.22 2.69 10.91
C TRP A 6 6.25 2.01 9.54
N ALA A 7 5.20 2.13 8.73
CA ALA A 7 5.19 1.63 7.36
C ALA A 7 6.25 2.33 6.48
N GLN A 8 6.41 3.65 6.63
CA GLN A 8 7.48 4.40 5.96
C GLN A 8 8.88 3.95 6.40
N SER A 9 9.06 3.64 7.69
CA SER A 9 10.33 3.12 8.20
C SER A 9 10.64 1.74 7.64
N LEU A 10 9.66 0.84 7.63
CA LEU A 10 9.79 -0.50 7.08
C LEU A 10 10.11 -0.47 5.58
N SER A 11 9.42 0.37 4.80
CA SER A 11 9.67 0.45 3.36
C SER A 11 11.09 0.93 3.02
N ARG A 12 11.77 1.66 3.91
CA ARG A 12 13.16 2.07 3.72
C ARG A 12 14.18 0.98 4.03
N GLN A 13 13.79 -0.04 4.80
CA GLN A 13 14.69 -1.14 5.19
C GLN A 13 14.76 -2.24 4.13
N LEU A 14 13.76 -2.32 3.25
CA LEU A 14 13.64 -3.34 2.22
C LEU A 14 14.02 -2.74 0.87
N SER A 15 15.07 -3.27 0.24
CA SER A 15 15.62 -2.75 -1.02
C SER A 15 14.63 -2.77 -2.20
N SER A 16 13.68 -3.70 -2.20
CA SER A 16 12.65 -3.85 -3.23
C SER A 16 11.26 -3.36 -2.81
N ALA A 17 11.13 -2.73 -1.63
CA ALA A 17 9.81 -2.37 -1.14
C ALA A 17 9.15 -1.23 -1.92
N ARG A 18 7.82 -1.33 -2.01
CA ARG A 18 6.97 -0.37 -2.67
C ARG A 18 5.84 0.06 -1.72
N LEU A 19 5.92 1.28 -1.20
CA LEU A 19 4.89 1.81 -0.29
C LEU A 19 3.66 2.30 -1.08
N LEU A 20 2.52 1.68 -0.80
CA LEU A 20 1.17 2.13 -1.15
C LEU A 20 0.55 2.78 0.10
N THR A 21 0.11 4.03 0.00
CA THR A 21 -0.53 4.74 1.12
C THR A 21 -2.05 4.73 0.94
N TYR A 22 -2.78 4.32 1.96
CA TYR A 22 -4.22 4.57 2.07
C TYR A 22 -4.43 5.79 2.98
N ASP A 23 -5.13 6.80 2.46
CA ASP A 23 -5.41 8.09 3.09
C ASP A 23 -6.85 8.08 3.62
N GLY A 24 -7.01 7.44 4.78
CA GLY A 24 -8.30 7.25 5.41
C GLY A 24 -8.16 6.57 6.76
N ASP A 25 -9.28 6.49 7.48
CA ASP A 25 -9.32 5.89 8.80
C ASP A 25 -9.47 4.36 8.73
N GLY A 26 -8.87 3.67 9.71
CA GLY A 26 -9.00 2.23 9.87
C GLY A 26 -7.69 1.52 10.20
N HIS A 27 -7.76 0.19 10.25
CA HIS A 27 -6.59 -0.67 10.38
C HIS A 27 -6.67 -1.77 9.32
N THR A 28 -5.61 -1.92 8.52
CA THR A 28 -5.60 -2.62 7.22
C THR A 28 -6.44 -1.89 6.15
N ALA A 29 -6.26 -2.24 4.88
CA ALA A 29 -6.96 -1.57 3.78
C ALA A 29 -7.33 -2.51 2.60
N TYR A 30 -6.56 -3.59 2.38
CA TYR A 30 -6.84 -4.55 1.32
C TYR A 30 -8.11 -5.36 1.60
N GLY A 31 -9.02 -5.42 0.64
CA GLY A 31 -10.33 -6.09 0.75
C GLY A 31 -11.30 -5.36 1.68
N ARG A 32 -11.07 -4.07 1.97
CA ARG A 32 -11.86 -3.28 2.92
C ARG A 32 -12.69 -2.17 2.27
N GLY A 33 -12.86 -2.20 0.95
CA GLY A 33 -13.78 -1.32 0.21
C GLY A 33 -13.13 -0.17 -0.55
N SER A 34 -11.80 -0.02 -0.49
CA SER A 34 -11.09 0.93 -1.37
C SER A 34 -10.74 0.24 -2.68
N GLY A 35 -11.51 0.51 -3.74
CA GLY A 35 -11.23 -0.02 -5.08
C GLY A 35 -9.84 0.35 -5.61
N CYS A 36 -9.29 1.50 -5.19
CA CYS A 36 -7.92 1.90 -5.51
C CYS A 36 -6.88 0.99 -4.84
N VAL A 37 -7.04 0.69 -3.54
CA VAL A 37 -6.14 -0.21 -2.82
C VAL A 37 -6.24 -1.63 -3.40
N ASP A 38 -7.46 -2.11 -3.62
CA ASP A 38 -7.72 -3.46 -4.08
C ASP A 38 -7.17 -3.70 -5.48
N SER A 39 -7.44 -2.79 -6.42
CA SER A 39 -6.88 -2.88 -7.78
C SER A 39 -5.35 -2.81 -7.78
N THR A 40 -4.75 -1.90 -7.00
CA THR A 40 -3.29 -1.76 -6.94
C THR A 40 -2.62 -3.02 -6.39
N ILE A 41 -3.19 -3.62 -5.34
CA ILE A 41 -2.66 -4.86 -4.76
C ILE A 41 -2.88 -6.04 -5.70
N ASN A 42 -4.05 -6.13 -6.36
CA ASN A 42 -4.33 -7.17 -7.34
C ASN A 42 -3.36 -7.12 -8.52
N THR A 43 -3.09 -5.94 -9.09
CA THR A 43 -2.10 -5.79 -10.18
C THR A 43 -0.71 -6.24 -9.74
N TYR A 44 -0.32 -6.02 -8.48
CA TYR A 44 0.95 -6.55 -7.97
C TYR A 44 0.92 -8.07 -7.82
N LEU A 45 -0.14 -8.63 -7.23
CA LEU A 45 -0.23 -10.07 -6.95
C LEU A 45 -0.46 -10.93 -8.20
N LEU A 46 -1.22 -10.42 -9.16
CA LEU A 46 -1.61 -11.15 -10.37
C LEU A 46 -0.61 -10.93 -11.51
N ASP A 47 -0.11 -9.70 -11.67
CA ASP A 47 0.69 -9.30 -12.84
C ASP A 47 2.14 -8.99 -12.46
N GLY A 48 2.52 -9.11 -11.19
CA GLY A 48 3.87 -8.78 -10.71
C GLY A 48 4.24 -7.30 -10.85
N THR A 49 3.25 -6.42 -11.07
CA THR A 49 3.49 -5.01 -11.37
C THR A 49 3.33 -4.15 -10.10
N PRO A 50 4.44 -3.63 -9.53
CA PRO A 50 4.38 -2.83 -8.31
C PRO A 50 3.81 -1.43 -8.59
N PRO A 51 3.18 -0.76 -7.60
CA PRO A 51 2.69 0.60 -7.78
C PRO A 51 3.80 1.60 -8.12
N PRO A 52 3.49 2.75 -8.75
CA PRO A 52 4.45 3.82 -9.00
C PRO A 52 4.84 4.59 -7.73
N ASN A 53 6.09 5.08 -7.66
CA ASN A 53 6.63 5.75 -6.47
C ASN A 53 5.68 6.79 -5.86
N GLY A 54 5.39 6.65 -4.56
CA GLY A 54 4.49 7.54 -3.84
C GLY A 54 2.99 7.34 -4.08
N LYS A 55 2.55 6.25 -4.74
CA LYS A 55 1.12 5.94 -4.93
C LYS A 55 0.32 6.07 -3.62
N ARG A 56 -0.75 6.87 -3.69
CA ARG A 56 -1.75 7.05 -2.64
C ARG A 56 -3.14 6.68 -3.16
N CYS A 57 -3.99 6.23 -2.26
CA CYS A 57 -5.41 5.94 -2.47
C CYS A 57 -6.19 6.63 -1.34
N GLY A 58 -7.30 7.30 -1.66
CA GLY A 58 -8.21 7.93 -0.70
C GLY A 58 -9.63 7.48 -0.99
#